data_AF-S2K641-F1
#
_entry.id   AF-S2K641-F1
#
_cell.length_a   1.000
_cell.length_b   1.000
_cell.length_c   1.000
_cell.angle_alpha   90.00
_cell.angle_beta   90.00
_cell.angle_gamma   90.00
#
_symmetry.space_group_name_H-M   'P 1'
#
loop_
_entity.id
_entity.type
_entity.pdbx_description
1 polymer ?
#
loop_
_entity_poly.entity_id
_entity_poly.type
_entity_poly.pdbx_seq_one_letter_code
_entity_poly.pdbx_strand_id
1 'polypeptide(L)'
;LFRTLKRREAEGRLIVTTIHEFKTSKTCNLRLSDGLTIIDTDNFKGIGVVCCHRCKQLWQRDINASNNMMTISKAVWSGQGRPEVFTPERN
;
A
#
# COMPACT_ATOMS: atom_id res chain seq x y z
N LEU A 1 7.99 16.24 4.14
CA LEU A 1 8.50 14.86 4.21
C LEU A 1 9.45 14.51 3.06
N PHE A 2 9.02 14.51 1.80
CA PHE A 2 9.84 14.06 0.66
C PHE A 2 11.21 14.73 0.53
N ARG A 3 11.30 16.07 0.64
CA ARG A 3 12.58 16.80 0.62
C ARG A 3 13.55 16.32 1.71
N THR A 4 13.05 16.07 2.91
CA THR A 4 13.83 15.53 4.02
C THR A 4 14.35 14.12 3.71
N LEU A 5 13.54 13.27 3.08
CA LEU A 5 13.96 11.93 2.65
C LEU A 5 15.06 12.01 1.59
N LYS A 6 14.87 12.81 0.54
CA LYS A 6 15.88 13.00 -0.52
C LYS A 6 17.19 13.59 -0.01
N ARG A 7 17.15 14.51 0.96
CA ARG A 7 18.37 15.00 1.62
C ARG A 7 19.11 13.86 2.33
N ARG A 8 18.40 13.03 3.10
CA ARG A 8 19.01 11.89 3.81
C ARG A 8 19.55 10.82 2.86
N GLU A 9 18.93 10.66 1.70
CA GLU A 9 19.46 9.81 0.62
C GLU A 9 20.77 10.35 0.04
N ALA A 10 20.84 11.66 -0.25
CA ALA A 10 22.07 12.29 -0.73
C ALA A 10 23.24 12.17 0.27
N GLU A 11 22.92 12.10 1.56
CA GLU A 11 23.87 11.84 2.63
C GLU A 11 24.21 10.35 2.82
N GLY A 12 23.69 9.44 1.99
CA GLY A 12 23.94 8.00 2.07
C GLY A 12 23.28 7.29 3.25
N ARG A 13 22.33 7.94 3.95
CA ARG A 13 21.71 7.39 5.18
C ARG A 13 20.54 6.46 4.91
N LEU A 14 19.93 6.52 3.72
CA LEU A 14 18.80 5.70 3.31
C LEU A 14 18.67 5.67 1.79
N ILE A 15 17.84 4.78 1.26
CA ILE A 15 17.44 4.73 -0.14
C ILE A 15 16.00 5.22 -0.26
N VAL A 16 15.71 6.12 -1.20
CA VAL A 16 14.34 6.59 -1.49
C VAL A 16 13.91 6.05 -2.84
N THR A 17 12.99 5.11 -2.82
CA THR A 17 12.30 4.65 -4.02
C THR A 17 10.93 5.32 -4.14
N THR A 18 10.53 5.64 -5.37
CA THR A 18 9.17 6.07 -5.67
C THR A 18 8.37 4.88 -6.18
N ILE A 19 7.12 4.75 -5.74
CA ILE A 19 6.28 3.61 -6.06
C ILE A 19 4.96 4.12 -6.59
N HIS A 20 4.55 3.63 -7.76
CA HIS A 20 3.21 3.87 -8.27
C HIS A 20 2.17 3.24 -7.35
N GLU A 21 1.20 4.02 -6.86
CA GLU A 21 0.32 3.62 -5.76
C GLU A 21 -0.92 2.82 -6.16
N PHE A 22 -1.04 2.43 -7.44
CA PHE A 22 -2.23 1.76 -7.98
C PHE A 22 -2.73 0.64 -7.06
N LYS A 23 -4.00 0.75 -6.66
CA LYS A 23 -4.75 -0.17 -5.76
C LYS A 23 -4.16 -0.41 -4.36
N THR A 24 -3.05 0.23 -3.98
CA THR A 24 -2.41 0.02 -2.66
C THR A 24 -3.38 0.20 -1.47
N SER A 25 -4.28 1.17 -1.51
CA SER A 25 -5.28 1.38 -0.44
C SER A 25 -6.56 0.54 -0.57
N LYS A 26 -6.69 -0.29 -1.62
CA LYS A 26 -7.91 -1.06 -1.96
C LYS A 26 -7.70 -2.59 -1.93
N THR A 27 -6.45 -3.03 -2.03
CA THR A 27 -6.07 -4.45 -1.95
C THR A 27 -5.68 -4.81 -0.52
N CYS A 28 -6.15 -5.94 0.00
CA CYS A 28 -5.73 -6.43 1.32
C CYS A 28 -4.29 -6.94 1.28
N ASN A 29 -3.42 -6.42 2.14
CA ASN A 29 -2.00 -6.80 2.16
C ASN A 29 -1.76 -8.30 2.45
N LEU A 30 -2.56 -8.90 3.34
CA LEU A 30 -2.39 -10.31 3.71
C LEU A 30 -2.84 -11.31 2.64
N ARG A 31 -3.82 -10.92 1.81
CA ARG A 31 -4.43 -11.82 0.81
C ARG A 31 -4.10 -11.42 -0.62
N LEU A 32 -3.42 -10.29 -0.83
CA LEU A 32 -3.13 -9.71 -2.15
C LEU A 32 -4.34 -9.75 -3.09
N SER A 33 -5.50 -9.42 -2.55
CA SER A 33 -6.76 -9.48 -3.26
C SER A 33 -7.63 -8.26 -2.95
N ASP A 34 -8.44 -7.91 -3.93
CA ASP A 34 -9.35 -6.77 -3.84
C ASP A 34 -10.57 -7.07 -2.97
N GLY A 35 -11.25 -5.98 -2.58
CA GLY A 35 -12.47 -5.97 -1.79
C GLY A 35 -12.21 -5.72 -0.31
N LEU A 36 -11.50 -4.63 -0.09
CA LEU A 36 -11.62 -3.87 1.15
C LEU A 36 -12.92 -3.06 1.10
N THR A 37 -13.76 -3.21 2.11
CA THR A 37 -14.95 -2.38 2.31
C THR A 37 -14.68 -1.34 3.38
N ILE A 38 -15.11 -0.11 3.16
CA ILE A 38 -15.05 0.93 4.19
C ILE A 38 -16.01 0.52 5.31
N ILE A 39 -15.53 0.62 6.54
CA ILE A 39 -16.36 0.42 7.71
C ILE A 39 -16.92 1.79 8.10
N ASP A 40 -18.20 1.98 7.81
CA ASP A 40 -18.96 3.14 8.26
C ASP A 40 -19.62 2.80 9.59
N THR A 41 -19.37 3.61 10.62
CA THR A 41 -19.96 3.45 11.95
C THR A 41 -20.33 4.82 12.48
N ASP A 42 -21.39 4.91 13.28
CA ASP A 42 -21.94 6.18 13.75
C ASP A 42 -20.91 7.08 14.46
N ASN A 43 -19.88 6.48 15.06
CA ASN A 43 -18.82 7.18 15.78
C ASN A 43 -17.55 7.45 14.95
N PHE A 44 -17.48 6.98 13.71
CA PHE A 44 -16.31 7.11 12.85
C PHE A 44 -16.69 7.63 11.47
N LYS A 45 -16.59 8.95 11.29
CA LYS A 45 -16.72 9.58 9.98
C LYS A 45 -15.42 9.44 9.19
N GLY A 46 -15.45 8.70 8.09
CA GLY A 46 -14.38 8.74 7.09
C GLY A 46 -14.04 7.39 6.48
N ILE A 47 -13.00 7.39 5.67
CA ILE A 47 -12.53 6.24 4.89
C ILE A 47 -11.28 5.59 5.49
N GLY A 48 -11.00 5.88 6.77
CA GLY A 48 -9.76 5.54 7.46
C GLY A 48 -9.67 4.10 7.94
N VAL A 49 -10.78 3.38 8.04
CA VAL A 49 -10.83 1.97 8.45
C VAL A 49 -11.52 1.16 7.37
N VAL A 50 -10.91 0.03 7.00
CA VAL A 50 -11.43 -0.87 5.98
C VAL A 50 -11.36 -2.32 6.45
N CYS A 51 -12.32 -3.15 6.03
CA CYS A 51 -12.37 -4.57 6.33
C CYS A 51 -12.15 -5.39 5.06
N CYS A 52 -11.31 -6.42 5.12
CA CYS A 52 -11.20 -7.38 4.03
C CYS A 52 -12.30 -8.43 4.10
N HIS A 53 -13.07 -8.60 3.02
CA HIS A 53 -14.14 -9.61 3.00
C HIS A 53 -13.62 -11.06 3.08
N ARG A 54 -12.38 -11.33 2.64
CA ARG A 54 -11.78 -12.68 2.62
C ARG A 54 -11.22 -13.11 3.96
N CYS A 55 -10.40 -12.26 4.60
CA CYS A 55 -9.75 -12.62 5.87
C CYS A 55 -10.38 -11.95 7.10
N LYS A 56 -11.40 -11.10 6.91
CA LYS A 56 -12.08 -10.33 7.96
C LYS A 56 -11.16 -9.39 8.77
N GLN A 57 -9.92 -9.20 8.33
CA GLN A 57 -8.98 -8.29 8.97
C GLN A 57 -9.45 -6.84 8.78
N LEU A 58 -9.49 -6.11 9.90
CA LEU A 58 -9.64 -4.67 9.93
C LEU A 58 -8.28 -4.01 9.74
N TRP A 59 -8.25 -2.97 8.93
CA TRP A 59 -7.07 -2.18 8.63
C TRP A 59 -7.35 -0.71 8.86
N GLN A 60 -6.41 -0.02 9.50
CA GLN A 60 -6.24 1.40 9.20
C GLN A 60 -5.74 1.50 7.75
N ARG A 61 -6.47 2.25 6.92
CA ARG A 61 -6.33 2.21 5.46
C ARG A 61 -4.93 2.61 4.99
N ASP A 62 -4.30 3.59 5.64
CA ASP A 62 -2.96 4.05 5.27
C ASP A 62 -1.87 3.05 5.69
N ILE A 63 -2.01 2.39 6.84
CA ILE A 63 -1.15 1.25 7.23
C ILE A 63 -1.26 0.13 6.18
N ASN A 64 -2.45 -0.23 5.73
CA ASN A 64 -2.58 -1.24 4.66
C ASN A 64 -1.92 -0.78 3.34
N ALA A 65 -2.14 0.49 2.94
CA ALA A 65 -1.54 1.04 1.73
C ALA A 65 0.00 1.07 1.79
N SER A 66 0.57 1.50 2.92
CA SER A 66 2.03 1.53 3.12
C SER A 66 2.64 0.12 3.16
N ASN A 67 1.97 -0.85 3.78
CA ASN A 67 2.40 -2.26 3.73
C ASN A 67 2.39 -2.80 2.29
N ASN A 68 1.37 -2.43 1.49
CA ASN A 68 1.33 -2.82 0.08
C ASN A 68 2.44 -2.17 -0.74
N MET A 69 2.74 -0.89 -0.52
CA MET A 69 3.90 -0.23 -1.13
C MET A 69 5.21 -0.94 -0.77
N MET A 70 5.38 -1.36 0.48
CA MET A 70 6.55 -2.15 0.91
C MET A 70 6.62 -3.51 0.20
N THR A 71 5.49 -4.22 0.10
CA THR A 71 5.40 -5.50 -0.64
C THR A 71 5.83 -5.33 -2.10
N ILE A 72 5.33 -4.29 -2.79
CA ILE A 72 5.72 -3.97 -4.16
C ILE A 72 7.23 -3.71 -4.25
N SER A 73 7.78 -2.88 -3.35
CA SER A 73 9.21 -2.54 -3.35
C SER A 73 10.08 -3.78 -3.21
N LYS A 74 9.73 -4.67 -2.27
CA LYS A 74 10.48 -5.91 -2.02
C LYS A 74 10.47 -6.83 -3.23
N ALA A 75 9.31 -7.01 -3.87
CA ALA A 75 9.19 -7.85 -5.06
C ALA A 75 10.03 -7.32 -6.23
N VAL A 76 9.98 -6.00 -6.48
CA VAL A 76 10.79 -5.36 -7.52
C VAL A 76 12.28 -5.49 -7.25
N TRP A 77 12.73 -5.19 -6.03
CA TRP A 77 14.15 -5.33 -5.65
C TRP A 77 14.65 -6.77 -5.68
N SER A 78 13.76 -7.75 -5.46
CA SER A 78 14.10 -9.18 -5.53
C SER A 78 14.07 -9.72 -6.96
N GLY A 79 13.85 -8.88 -7.98
CA GLY A 79 13.79 -9.31 -9.38
C GLY A 79 12.49 -10.03 -9.79
N GLN A 80 11.51 -10.12 -8.89
CA GLN A 80 10.21 -10.77 -9.15
C GLN A 80 9.26 -9.88 -9.96
N GLY A 81 9.61 -8.60 -10.13
CA GLY A 81 8.75 -7.61 -10.75
C GLY A 81 7.63 -7.13 -9.83
N ARG A 82 6.69 -6.37 -10.40
CA ARG A 82 5.56 -5.80 -9.66
C ARG A 82 4.43 -6.84 -9.60
N PRO A 83 3.85 -7.13 -8.42
CA PRO A 83 2.74 -8.07 -8.33
C PRO A 83 1.55 -7.60 -9.17
N GLU A 84 0.93 -8.54 -9.90
CA GLU A 84 -0.12 -8.28 -10.90
C GLU A 84 -1.31 -7.49 -10.32
N VAL A 85 -1.74 -7.79 -9.09
CA VAL A 85 -2.83 -7.06 -8.41
C VAL A 85 -2.57 -5.55 -8.29
N PHE A 86 -1.30 -5.14 -8.30
CA PHE A 86 -0.89 -3.73 -8.24
C PHE A 86 -0.51 -3.16 -9.61
N THR A 87 -0.61 -3.93 -10.69
CA THR A 87 -0.29 -3.49 -12.04
C THR A 87 -1.55 -2.94 -12.71
N PRO A 88 -1.55 -1.68 -13.20
CA PRO A 88 -2.66 -1.17 -14.00
C PRO A 88 -2.81 -2.01 -15.28
N GLU A 89 -4.04 -2.26 -15.70
CA GLU A 89 -4.31 -2.80 -17.04
C GLU A 89 -3.72 -1.84 -18.08
N ARG A 90 -3.01 -2.40 -19.07
CA ARG A 90 -2.53 -1.62 -20.21
C ARG A 90 -3.70 -1.48 -21.18
N ASN A 91 -4.31 -0.30 -21.21
CA ASN A 91 -5.21 0.10 -22.30
C ASN A 91 -4.42 0.33 -23.59
#